data_AF-A0A6I5CKF4-F1
#
_entry.id   AF-A0A6I5CKF4-F1
#
_cell.length_a   1.000
_cell.length_b   1.000
_cell.length_c   1.000
_cell.angle_alpha   90.00
_cell.angle_beta   90.00
_cell.angle_gamma   90.00
#
_symmetry.space_group_name_H-M   'P 1'
#
loop_
_entity.id
_entity.type
_entity.pdbx_description
1 polymer ?
#
loop_
_entity_poly.entity_id
_entity_poly.type
_entity_poly.pdbx_seq_one_letter_code
_entity_poly.pdbx_strand_id
1 'polypeptide(L)'
;VVHDRVPYFFSDQYDLGMEYSGWAPPGAYDQVVIRGDAGKREFIAFWVKEGRVLAGMNVNVWDVTDPIQALIRARTPVDTDALADPHVPLDTLVP
;
A
#
# COMPACT_ATOMS: atom_id res chain seq x y z
N VAL A 1 -4.42 15.87 -22.15
CA VAL A 1 -4.43 15.69 -20.68
C VAL A 1 -3.83 14.33 -20.39
N VAL A 2 -2.72 14.25 -19.66
CA VAL A 2 -2.21 12.96 -19.15
C VAL A 2 -2.99 12.63 -17.90
N HIS A 3 -3.62 11.45 -17.85
CA HIS A 3 -4.42 11.03 -16.71
C HIS A 3 -3.51 10.26 -15.74
N ASP A 4 -2.98 10.92 -14.72
CA ASP A 4 -1.96 10.39 -13.81
C ASP A 4 -2.55 9.88 -12.47
N ARG A 5 -3.84 9.51 -12.49
CA ARG A 5 -4.53 9.04 -11.30
C ARG A 5 -4.12 7.60 -11.02
N VAL A 6 -3.70 7.32 -9.78
CA VAL A 6 -3.44 5.96 -9.31
C VAL A 6 -4.74 5.15 -9.43
N PRO A 7 -4.75 3.98 -10.10
CA PRO A 7 -5.93 3.12 -10.17
C PRO A 7 -6.39 2.75 -8.76
N TYR A 8 -7.70 2.73 -8.55
CA TYR A 8 -8.26 2.55 -7.22
C TYR A 8 -9.57 1.78 -7.28
N PHE A 9 -9.77 0.88 -6.32
CA PHE A 9 -11.07 0.30 -6.04
C PHE A 9 -11.22 0.05 -4.53
N PHE A 10 -12.45 -0.12 -4.09
CA PHE A 10 -12.77 -0.51 -2.73
C PHE A 10 -13.81 -1.64 -2.74
N SER A 11 -13.90 -2.34 -1.62
CA SER A 11 -14.94 -3.33 -1.38
C SER A 11 -15.23 -3.37 0.11
N ASP A 12 -16.52 -3.43 0.42
CA ASP A 12 -17.00 -3.77 1.77
C ASP A 12 -17.57 -5.19 1.74
N GLN A 13 -17.09 -6.05 2.63
CA GLN A 13 -17.51 -7.44 2.74
C GLN A 13 -17.71 -7.81 4.22
N TYR A 14 -18.95 -7.87 4.67
CA TYR A 14 -19.27 -8.10 6.09
C TYR A 14 -18.58 -7.06 6.99
N ASP A 15 -17.69 -7.49 7.89
CA ASP A 15 -16.88 -6.69 8.82
C ASP A 15 -15.55 -6.20 8.22
N LEU A 16 -15.31 -6.44 6.92
CA LEU A 16 -14.10 -6.01 6.22
C LEU A 16 -14.39 -4.82 5.32
N GLY A 17 -13.82 -3.66 5.66
CA GLY A 17 -13.60 -2.56 4.74
C GLY A 17 -12.22 -2.69 4.10
N MET A 18 -12.17 -2.68 2.77
CA MET A 18 -10.93 -2.84 2.00
C MET A 18 -10.83 -1.80 0.90
N GLU A 19 -9.68 -1.13 0.82
CA GLU A 19 -9.35 -0.23 -0.28
C GLU A 19 -8.04 -0.68 -0.93
N TYR A 20 -7.95 -0.59 -2.26
CA TYR A 20 -6.77 -0.96 -3.04
C TYR A 20 -6.39 0.19 -3.97
N SER A 21 -5.13 0.61 -3.88
CA SER A 21 -4.52 1.63 -4.74
C SER A 21 -3.36 1.03 -5.53
N GLY A 22 -3.27 1.33 -6.82
CA GLY A 22 -2.15 0.94 -7.69
C GLY A 22 -2.48 -0.23 -8.61
N TRP A 23 -1.44 -0.88 -9.12
CA TRP A 23 -1.56 -2.03 -10.00
C TRP A 23 -0.37 -2.97 -9.84
N ALA A 24 -0.61 -4.16 -9.31
CA ALA A 24 0.41 -5.20 -9.13
C ALA A 24 -0.12 -6.55 -9.63
N PRO A 25 -0.06 -6.82 -10.96
CA PRO A 25 -0.48 -8.11 -11.50
C PRO A 25 0.48 -9.22 -11.06
N PRO A 26 0.03 -10.49 -11.08
CA PRO A 26 0.90 -11.63 -10.77
C PRO A 26 2.20 -11.60 -11.59
N GLY A 27 3.34 -11.73 -10.91
CA GLY A 27 4.67 -11.68 -11.52
C GLY A 27 5.28 -10.29 -11.69
N ALA A 28 4.56 -9.20 -11.40
CA ALA A 28 5.10 -7.83 -11.48
C ALA A 28 5.82 -7.35 -10.22
N TYR A 29 5.74 -8.09 -9.11
CA TYR A 29 6.33 -7.76 -7.82
C TYR A 29 7.21 -8.91 -7.33
N ASP A 30 8.21 -8.61 -6.52
CA ASP A 30 9.10 -9.61 -5.90
C ASP A 30 8.81 -9.83 -4.41
N GLN A 31 8.04 -8.93 -3.79
CA GLN A 31 7.70 -9.02 -2.37
C GLN A 31 6.30 -8.46 -2.08
N VAL A 32 5.65 -9.02 -1.05
CA VAL A 32 4.50 -8.40 -0.38
C VAL A 32 4.91 -8.08 1.05
N VAL A 33 4.80 -6.81 1.44
CA VAL A 33 5.10 -6.33 2.79
C VAL A 33 3.78 -6.14 3.54
N ILE A 34 3.68 -6.67 4.76
CA ILE A 34 2.52 -6.50 5.63
C ILE A 34 2.87 -5.53 6.75
N ARG A 35 2.02 -4.52 6.94
CA ARG A 35 2.06 -3.56 8.05
C ARG A 35 0.80 -3.73 8.90
N GLY A 36 0.95 -4.06 10.18
CA GLY A 36 -0.17 -4.37 11.07
C GLY A 36 -0.39 -5.87 11.24
N ASP A 37 -1.64 -6.29 11.50
CA ASP A 37 -1.98 -7.65 11.92
C ASP A 37 -3.02 -8.29 10.98
N ALA A 38 -2.52 -9.14 10.08
CA ALA A 38 -3.38 -9.88 9.15
C ALA A 38 -4.29 -10.90 9.86
N GLY A 39 -3.90 -11.42 11.03
CA GLY A 39 -4.72 -12.32 11.84
C GLY A 39 -5.93 -11.61 12.46
N LYS A 40 -5.83 -10.30 12.70
CA LYS A 40 -6.92 -9.44 13.18
C LYS A 40 -7.71 -8.74 12.08
N ARG A 41 -7.34 -8.93 10.80
CA ARG A 41 -7.92 -8.21 9.66
C ARG A 41 -7.79 -6.69 9.79
N GLU A 42 -6.67 -6.23 10.34
CA GLU A 42 -6.35 -4.81 10.48
C GLU A 42 -4.91 -4.60 10.02
N PHE A 43 -4.73 -4.39 8.72
CA PHE A 43 -3.39 -4.33 8.11
C PHE A 43 -3.37 -3.57 6.78
N ILE A 44 -2.17 -3.26 6.32
CA ILE A 44 -1.88 -2.79 4.97
C ILE A 44 -0.95 -3.79 4.30
N ALA A 45 -1.28 -4.24 3.09
CA ALA A 45 -0.40 -5.00 2.23
C ALA A 45 0.18 -4.10 1.14
N PHE A 46 1.50 -4.13 0.97
CA PHE A 46 2.21 -3.41 -0.09
C PHE A 46 2.84 -4.40 -1.06
N TRP A 47 2.56 -4.24 -2.35
CA TRP A 47 3.24 -4.99 -3.40
C TRP A 47 4.46 -4.20 -3.85
N VAL A 48 5.64 -4.81 -3.72
CA VAL A 48 6.93 -4.15 -3.92
C VAL A 48 7.70 -4.82 -5.05
N LYS A 49 8.35 -4.00 -5.88
CA LYS A 49 9.29 -4.42 -6.92
C LYS A 49 10.55 -3.58 -6.81
N GLU A 50 11.70 -4.22 -6.59
CA GLU A 50 12.99 -3.52 -6.47
C GLU A 50 12.94 -2.36 -5.45
N GLY A 51 12.28 -2.61 -4.31
CA GLY A 51 12.07 -1.61 -3.25
C GLY A 51 11.00 -0.55 -3.54
N ARG A 52 10.38 -0.53 -4.73
CA ARG A 52 9.36 0.47 -5.10
C ARG A 52 7.95 -0.09 -4.89
N VAL A 53 7.07 0.72 -4.32
CA VAL A 53 5.67 0.34 -4.11
C VAL A 53 4.89 0.43 -5.43
N LEU A 54 4.33 -0.70 -5.88
CA LEU A 54 3.48 -0.78 -7.07
C LEU A 54 1.99 -0.62 -6.73
N ALA A 55 1.60 -1.15 -5.58
CA ALA A 55 0.24 -1.10 -5.07
C ALA A 55 0.22 -1.22 -3.55
N GLY A 56 -0.85 -0.73 -2.93
CA GLY A 56 -1.14 -0.88 -1.51
C GLY A 56 -2.62 -1.20 -1.29
N MET A 57 -2.89 -2.04 -0.29
CA MET A 57 -4.24 -2.43 0.09
C MET A 57 -4.40 -2.32 1.60
N ASN A 58 -5.24 -1.41 2.07
CA ASN A 58 -5.58 -1.28 3.48
C ASN A 58 -6.88 -2.03 3.79
N VAL A 59 -6.85 -2.79 4.88
CA VAL A 59 -7.95 -3.60 5.38
C VAL A 59 -8.26 -3.14 6.80
N ASN A 60 -9.45 -2.57 7.02
CA ASN A 60 -9.89 -1.94 8.27
C ASN A 60 -8.92 -0.91 8.87
N VAL A 61 -8.02 -0.35 8.05
CA VAL A 61 -7.14 0.77 8.40
C VAL A 61 -7.60 1.97 7.60
N TRP A 62 -7.94 3.06 8.29
CA TRP A 62 -8.52 4.28 7.73
C TRP A 62 -7.46 5.38 7.56
N ASP A 63 -7.78 6.41 6.78
CA ASP A 63 -6.94 7.61 6.57
C ASP A 63 -5.52 7.33 6.01
N VAL A 64 -5.33 6.21 5.30
CA VAL A 64 -4.04 5.80 4.73
C VAL A 64 -3.99 5.79 3.19
N THR A 65 -5.10 6.04 2.52
CA THR A 65 -5.18 5.99 1.05
C THR A 65 -4.25 7.01 0.38
N ASP A 66 -4.21 8.25 0.88
CA ASP A 66 -3.33 9.29 0.36
C ASP A 66 -1.83 8.98 0.52
N PRO A 67 -1.32 8.61 1.72
CA PRO A 67 0.09 8.25 1.86
C PRO A 67 0.47 6.98 1.07
N ILE A 68 -0.42 5.99 0.95
CA ILE A 68 -0.20 4.82 0.06
C ILE A 68 -0.03 5.30 -1.38
N GLN A 69 -0.91 6.16 -1.88
CA GLN A 69 -0.82 6.66 -3.24
C GLN A 69 0.41 7.56 -3.45
N ALA A 70 0.88 8.27 -2.41
CA ALA A 70 2.12 9.04 -2.48
C ALA A 70 3.34 8.12 -2.71
N LEU A 71 3.43 7.00 -1.99
CA LEU A 71 4.48 5.99 -2.21
C LEU A 71 4.45 5.42 -3.63
N ILE A 72 3.27 5.11 -4.15
CA ILE A 72 3.08 4.60 -5.52
C ILE A 72 3.50 5.65 -6.57
N ARG A 73 3.16 6.92 -6.36
CA ARG A 73 3.54 8.02 -7.28
C ARG A 73 5.03 8.34 -7.23
N ALA A 74 5.64 8.30 -6.05
CA ALA A 74 7.06 8.59 -5.87
C ALA A 74 7.94 7.61 -6.66
N ARG A 75 7.52 6.34 -6.74
CA ARG A 75 8.27 5.26 -7.43
C ARG A 75 9.72 5.19 -6.98
N THR A 76 10.02 5.60 -5.77
CA THR A 76 11.37 5.55 -5.18
C THR A 76 11.51 4.29 -4.35
N PRO A 77 12.69 3.67 -4.31
CA PRO A 77 12.95 2.58 -3.38
C PRO A 77 12.71 3.07 -1.94
N VAL A 78 12.01 2.28 -1.15
CA VAL A 78 11.77 2.51 0.28
C VAL A 78 12.38 1.39 1.10
N ASP A 79 12.73 1.69 2.35
CA ASP A 79 13.09 0.68 3.33
C ASP A 79 11.86 -0.18 3.66
N THR A 80 11.90 -1.47 3.30
CA THR A 80 10.77 -2.38 3.50
C THR A 80 10.54 -2.73 4.96
N ASP A 81 11.56 -2.64 5.82
CA ASP A 81 11.41 -2.89 7.25
C ASP A 81 10.68 -1.70 7.90
N ALA A 82 11.04 -0.48 7.52
CA ALA A 82 10.32 0.72 7.93
C ALA A 82 8.88 0.77 7.37
N LEU A 83 8.67 0.27 6.15
CA LEU A 83 7.34 0.15 5.54
C LEU A 83 6.43 -0.80 6.34
N ALA A 84 6.99 -1.91 6.83
CA ALA A 84 6.28 -2.89 7.65
C ALA A 84 5.97 -2.39 9.08
N ASP A 85 6.76 -1.44 9.60
CA ASP A 85 6.66 -0.99 10.99
C ASP A 85 5.49 0.01 11.21
N PRO A 86 4.42 -0.38 11.93
CA PRO A 86 3.28 0.51 12.21
C PRO A 86 3.66 1.79 12.98
N HIS A 87 4.82 1.84 13.63
CA HIS A 87 5.31 3.02 14.36
C HIS A 87 6.06 4.03 13.49
N VAL A 88 6.42 3.68 12.26
CA VAL A 88 7.00 4.61 11.29
C VAL A 88 5.88 5.25 10.46
N PRO A 89 5.67 6.57 10.52
CA PRO A 89 4.66 7.24 9.70
C PRO A 89 4.95 7.10 8.20
N LEU A 90 3.94 6.71 7.41
CA LEU A 90 4.12 6.42 5.97
C LEU A 90 4.55 7.64 5.15
N ASP A 91 4.17 8.84 5.57
CA ASP A 91 4.54 10.11 4.94
C ASP A 91 6.03 10.41 5.06
N THR A 92 6.72 9.86 6.07
CA THR A 92 8.18 10.00 6.21
C THR A 92 8.99 9.09 5.29
N LEU A 93 8.32 8.15 4.60
CA LEU A 93 8.95 7.21 3.66
C LEU A 93 8.95 7.74 2.21
N VAL A 94 8.32 8.89 1.97
CA VAL A 94 8.35 9.59 0.69
C VAL A 94 9.44 10.67 0.74
N PRO A 95 10.31 10.80 -0.29
CA PRO A 95 11.32 11.86 -0.35
C PRO A 95 10.76 13.28 -0.40
#